data_AF-A0A421JWN1-F1
#
_entry.id   AF-A0A421JWN1-F1
#
_cell.length_a   1.000
_cell.length_b   1.000
_cell.length_c   1.000
_cell.angle_alpha   90.00
_cell.angle_beta   90.00
_cell.angle_gamma   90.00
#
_symmetry.space_group_name_H-M   'P 1'
#
loop_
_entity.id
_entity.type
_entity.pdbx_description
1 polymer ?
#
loop_
_entity_poly.entity_id
_entity_poly.type
_entity_poly.pdbx_seq_one_letter_code
_entity_poly.pdbx_strand_id
1 'polypeptide(L)'
;MQSITNKITHKESICQLYRSLLRKATKIRSIPPSPTLLKQKDPQAYINQISNELRVGIIEQFRINPKRSHILANHLVSGITLNDQLDQLLTNNEFWDEFLNIIEHRRNDIFNAQMRRGSYLSRKDEVADKEAHLVRGRDKRRISQRIRARINRANRADTSVKFDSQKDRNNFLKKELITSQEYSRDTLRRYLSHLQEKQIIPIPSLLPYTRESLDTDKQSYLHIIDGVSRRAISEAYDKQYLQSIIIPSMEYDINHVHNFNKIETNLNEKGPYIVKGSLCHAGTISVPLLKSPFKRKVGRKKVAEYVKKSVLLHRTEKVWESKDKNDISGEISLGDGSYFIPGLLGFRKNAVMYPRSYYENLAYGEATFELFMKMHELEARNDEQPINLDEFSDWFEFLDITSEWAAQGYQDLRKEIEYTTRNGFESTRGVLQKKMNKLYRFSVARFSKLNDNLTRYSVHKHSEIVSPPVTTTFKHRLNKRKEELLLPTQERIGRGKTLGDFLEEHKLRHYHYGYKFLDRFKF
;
A
#
# COMPACT_ATOMS: atom_id res chain seq x y z
N MET A 1 5.00 -31.71 -17.38
CA MET A 1 3.71 -32.26 -17.84
C MET A 1 3.01 -31.21 -18.69
N GLN A 2 3.10 -31.33 -20.02
CA GLN A 2 2.31 -30.52 -20.95
C GLN A 2 0.83 -30.72 -20.62
N SER A 3 0.05 -29.64 -20.49
CA SER A 3 -1.34 -29.74 -20.06
C SER A 3 -2.14 -30.55 -21.07
N ILE A 4 -2.97 -31.47 -20.56
CA ILE A 4 -3.91 -32.31 -21.34
C ILE A 4 -4.78 -31.46 -22.29
N THR A 5 -4.90 -30.16 -22.05
CA THR A 5 -5.64 -29.16 -22.85
C THR A 5 -4.91 -28.55 -24.05
N ASN A 6 -3.63 -28.87 -24.28
CA ASN A 6 -2.86 -28.21 -25.34
C ASN A 6 -3.04 -28.82 -26.74
N LYS A 7 -3.58 -30.04 -26.86
CA LYS A 7 -3.92 -30.59 -28.18
C LYS A 7 -5.18 -29.89 -28.71
N ILE A 8 -5.14 -29.52 -29.99
CA ILE A 8 -6.24 -28.82 -30.71
C ILE A 8 -7.55 -29.59 -30.55
N THR A 9 -7.51 -30.92 -30.66
CA THR A 9 -8.65 -31.83 -30.50
C THR A 9 -9.33 -31.74 -29.12
N HIS A 10 -8.58 -31.50 -28.04
CA HIS A 10 -9.15 -31.31 -26.70
C HIS A 10 -9.80 -29.93 -26.54
N LYS A 11 -9.29 -28.90 -27.22
CA LYS A 11 -9.92 -27.57 -27.20
C LYS A 11 -11.24 -27.60 -27.97
N GLU A 12 -11.28 -28.29 -29.09
CA GLU A 12 -12.49 -28.49 -29.89
C GLU A 12 -13.57 -29.23 -29.11
N SER A 13 -13.24 -30.35 -28.44
CA SER A 13 -14.21 -31.11 -27.65
C SER A 13 -14.76 -30.32 -26.46
N ILE A 14 -13.93 -29.50 -25.80
CA ILE A 14 -14.37 -28.59 -24.73
C ILE A 14 -15.30 -27.50 -25.29
N CYS A 15 -14.98 -26.95 -26.47
CA CYS A 15 -15.84 -25.97 -27.15
C CYS A 15 -17.17 -26.59 -27.60
N GLN A 16 -17.16 -27.84 -28.05
CA GLN A 16 -18.37 -28.59 -28.41
C GLN A 16 -19.24 -28.84 -27.17
N LEU A 17 -18.66 -29.30 -26.06
CA LEU A 17 -19.36 -29.48 -24.79
C LEU A 17 -20.02 -28.16 -24.33
N TYR A 18 -19.27 -27.05 -24.39
CA TYR A 18 -19.78 -25.72 -24.05
C TYR A 18 -20.99 -25.31 -24.93
N ARG A 19 -20.87 -25.47 -26.25
CA ARG A 19 -21.95 -25.16 -27.20
C ARG A 19 -23.17 -26.06 -26.98
N SER A 20 -22.96 -27.34 -26.74
CA SER A 20 -24.02 -28.33 -26.45
C SER A 20 -24.82 -27.93 -25.22
N LEU A 21 -24.12 -27.67 -24.10
CA LEU A 21 -24.74 -27.27 -22.84
C LEU A 21 -25.56 -25.99 -22.95
N LEU A 22 -25.05 -24.96 -23.64
CA LEU A 22 -25.78 -23.71 -23.84
C LEU A 22 -27.05 -23.90 -24.69
N ARG A 23 -26.95 -24.67 -25.78
CA ARG A 23 -28.11 -24.95 -26.65
C ARG A 23 -29.18 -25.74 -25.89
N LYS A 24 -28.79 -26.75 -25.12
CA LYS A 24 -29.74 -27.55 -24.33
C LYS A 24 -30.37 -26.73 -23.21
N ALA A 25 -29.59 -25.91 -22.50
CA ALA A 25 -30.11 -25.00 -21.46
C ALA A 25 -31.14 -23.99 -21.99
N THR A 26 -31.03 -23.56 -23.25
CA THR A 26 -32.06 -22.71 -23.89
C THR A 26 -33.33 -23.47 -24.27
N LYS A 27 -33.20 -24.75 -24.64
CA LYS A 27 -34.32 -25.60 -25.04
C LYS A 27 -35.18 -26.08 -23.86
N ILE A 28 -34.70 -25.97 -22.62
CA ILE A 28 -35.50 -26.29 -21.42
C ILE A 28 -36.84 -25.52 -21.40
N ARG A 29 -36.87 -24.31 -21.97
CA ARG A 29 -38.06 -23.45 -21.99
C ARG A 29 -39.21 -23.98 -22.87
N SER A 30 -38.92 -24.90 -23.80
CA SER A 30 -39.93 -25.47 -24.70
C SER A 30 -40.56 -26.75 -24.16
N ILE A 31 -40.14 -27.22 -22.99
CA ILE A 31 -40.63 -28.46 -22.37
C ILE A 31 -41.82 -28.13 -21.46
N PRO A 32 -42.94 -28.88 -21.52
CA PRO A 32 -44.07 -28.66 -20.63
C PRO A 32 -43.69 -28.92 -19.16
N PRO A 33 -44.27 -28.14 -18.21
CA PRO A 33 -43.98 -28.27 -16.78
C PRO A 33 -44.50 -29.59 -16.20
N SER A 34 -43.76 -30.15 -15.23
CA SER A 34 -44.18 -31.34 -14.47
C SER A 34 -45.31 -31.03 -13.47
N PRO A 35 -46.08 -32.04 -13.00
CA PRO A 35 -47.17 -31.85 -12.05
C PRO A 35 -46.75 -31.31 -10.67
N THR A 36 -45.48 -31.47 -10.29
CA THR A 36 -44.90 -30.87 -9.07
C THR A 36 -44.66 -29.36 -9.23
N LEU A 37 -44.24 -28.91 -10.41
CA LEU A 37 -44.02 -27.50 -10.74
C LEU A 37 -45.32 -26.70 -10.88
N LEU A 38 -46.42 -27.35 -11.25
CA LEU A 38 -47.77 -26.75 -11.31
C LEU A 38 -48.30 -26.27 -9.95
N LYS A 39 -47.66 -26.68 -8.83
CA LYS A 39 -48.00 -26.20 -7.47
C LYS A 39 -47.41 -24.82 -7.14
N GLN A 40 -46.49 -24.30 -7.96
CA GLN A 40 -45.92 -22.97 -7.79
C GLN A 40 -46.81 -21.90 -8.45
N LYS A 41 -46.82 -20.68 -7.90
CA LYS A 41 -47.69 -19.59 -8.39
C LYS A 41 -47.50 -19.25 -9.88
N ASP A 42 -46.26 -19.36 -10.40
CA ASP A 42 -45.91 -19.10 -11.81
C ASP A 42 -44.88 -20.13 -12.33
N PRO A 43 -45.30 -21.28 -12.89
CA PRO A 43 -44.40 -22.36 -13.33
C PRO A 43 -43.47 -21.91 -14.48
N GLN A 44 -43.98 -21.09 -15.40
CA GLN A 44 -43.22 -20.61 -16.55
C GLN A 44 -42.09 -19.63 -16.16
N ALA A 45 -42.34 -18.80 -15.13
CA ALA A 45 -41.33 -17.89 -14.60
C ALA A 45 -40.18 -18.66 -13.93
N TYR A 46 -40.50 -19.73 -13.22
CA TYR A 46 -39.50 -20.58 -12.55
C TYR A 46 -38.65 -21.38 -13.55
N ILE A 47 -39.25 -21.92 -14.62
CA ILE A 47 -38.51 -22.58 -15.71
C ILE A 47 -37.57 -21.59 -16.41
N ASN A 48 -38.02 -20.35 -16.65
CA ASN A 48 -37.18 -19.30 -17.20
C ASN A 48 -36.01 -18.94 -16.28
N GLN A 49 -36.24 -18.91 -14.96
CA GLN A 49 -35.20 -18.70 -13.97
C GLN A 49 -34.16 -19.81 -14.01
N ILE A 50 -34.56 -21.08 -14.01
CA ILE A 50 -33.65 -22.23 -14.10
C ILE A 50 -32.81 -22.17 -15.38
N SER A 51 -33.44 -21.91 -16.53
CA SER A 51 -32.74 -21.77 -17.81
C SER A 51 -31.69 -20.66 -17.76
N ASN A 52 -32.01 -19.53 -17.15
CA ASN A 52 -31.06 -18.42 -17.00
C ASN A 52 -29.93 -18.74 -16.02
N GLU A 53 -30.23 -19.34 -14.87
CA GLU A 53 -29.24 -19.79 -13.88
C GLU A 53 -28.25 -20.79 -14.50
N LEU A 54 -28.73 -21.75 -15.28
CA LEU A 54 -27.89 -22.70 -15.98
C LEU A 54 -27.00 -22.02 -17.02
N ARG A 55 -27.55 -21.12 -17.85
CA ARG A 55 -26.76 -20.39 -18.86
C ARG A 55 -25.65 -19.56 -18.22
N VAL A 56 -25.97 -18.79 -17.19
CA VAL A 56 -24.99 -17.96 -16.48
C VAL A 56 -23.96 -18.86 -15.78
N GLY A 57 -24.42 -19.91 -15.11
CA GLY A 57 -23.55 -20.87 -14.43
C GLY A 57 -22.59 -21.59 -15.37
N ILE A 58 -23.04 -22.03 -16.55
CA ILE A 58 -22.19 -22.64 -17.59
C ILE A 58 -21.13 -21.62 -18.06
N ILE A 59 -21.53 -20.38 -18.35
CA ILE A 59 -20.59 -19.32 -18.77
C ILE A 59 -19.53 -19.06 -17.69
N GLU A 60 -19.93 -18.98 -16.43
CA GLU A 60 -19.01 -18.73 -15.32
C GLU A 60 -18.05 -19.89 -15.08
N GLN A 61 -18.52 -21.15 -15.13
CA GLN A 61 -17.68 -22.32 -14.91
C GLN A 61 -16.63 -22.49 -16.03
N PHE A 62 -17.00 -22.28 -17.30
CA PHE A 62 -16.05 -22.34 -18.42
C PHE A 62 -15.08 -21.14 -18.46
N ARG A 63 -15.34 -20.04 -17.72
CA ARG A 63 -14.38 -18.95 -17.51
C ARG A 63 -13.32 -19.27 -16.46
N ILE A 64 -13.59 -20.21 -15.57
CA ILE A 64 -12.65 -20.62 -14.52
C ILE A 64 -11.59 -21.52 -15.19
N ASN A 65 -10.33 -21.05 -15.22
CA ASN A 65 -9.19 -21.84 -15.69
C ASN A 65 -8.46 -22.45 -14.48
N PRO A 66 -8.79 -23.68 -14.04
CA PRO A 66 -8.12 -24.33 -12.93
C PRO A 66 -6.66 -24.63 -13.28
N LYS A 67 -5.74 -24.25 -12.39
CA LYS A 67 -4.30 -24.53 -12.55
C LYS A 67 -3.94 -26.00 -12.34
N ARG A 68 -4.83 -26.79 -11.71
CA ARG A 68 -4.59 -28.19 -11.34
C ARG A 68 -5.43 -29.12 -12.22
N SER A 69 -4.79 -30.15 -12.77
CA SER A 69 -5.39 -31.10 -13.73
C SER A 69 -6.59 -31.87 -13.17
N HIS A 70 -6.55 -32.32 -11.91
CA HIS A 70 -7.67 -33.05 -11.31
C HIS A 70 -8.93 -32.18 -11.14
N ILE A 71 -8.75 -30.89 -10.86
CA ILE A 71 -9.88 -29.95 -10.75
C ILE A 71 -10.52 -29.76 -12.13
N LEU A 72 -9.70 -29.63 -13.17
CA LEU A 72 -10.18 -29.58 -14.55
C LEU A 72 -10.95 -30.85 -14.94
N ALA A 73 -10.40 -32.03 -14.61
CA ALA A 73 -11.04 -33.31 -14.89
C ALA A 73 -12.41 -33.40 -14.21
N ASN A 74 -12.51 -33.02 -12.93
CA ASN A 74 -13.78 -32.97 -12.21
C ASN A 74 -14.79 -32.02 -12.84
N HIS A 75 -14.34 -30.84 -13.31
CA HIS A 75 -15.21 -29.91 -14.02
C HIS A 75 -15.72 -30.49 -15.35
N LEU A 76 -14.86 -31.14 -16.13
CA LEU A 76 -15.24 -31.77 -17.38
C LEU A 76 -16.22 -32.92 -17.17
N VAL A 77 -15.96 -33.81 -16.20
CA VAL A 77 -16.88 -34.89 -15.82
C VAL A 77 -18.23 -34.30 -15.40
N SER A 78 -18.22 -33.26 -14.56
CA SER A 78 -19.47 -32.60 -14.13
C SER A 78 -20.23 -31.93 -15.30
N GLY A 79 -19.52 -31.47 -16.32
CA GLY A 79 -20.11 -30.89 -17.53
C GLY A 79 -20.71 -31.95 -18.44
N ILE A 80 -20.06 -33.12 -18.56
CA ILE A 80 -20.57 -34.27 -19.31
C ILE A 80 -21.82 -34.83 -18.63
N THR A 81 -21.79 -35.05 -17.31
CA THR A 81 -22.96 -35.53 -16.57
C THR A 81 -24.15 -34.57 -16.68
N LEU A 82 -23.90 -33.25 -16.64
CA LEU A 82 -24.93 -32.24 -16.87
C LEU A 82 -25.49 -32.32 -18.29
N ASN A 83 -24.64 -32.54 -19.29
CA ASN A 83 -25.04 -32.66 -20.68
C ASN A 83 -25.96 -33.88 -20.89
N ASP A 84 -25.64 -35.01 -20.27
CA ASP A 84 -26.42 -36.24 -20.35
C ASP A 84 -27.77 -36.10 -19.63
N GLN A 85 -27.79 -35.42 -18.47
CA GLN A 85 -29.03 -35.11 -17.74
C GLN A 85 -29.94 -34.17 -18.52
N LEU A 86 -29.37 -33.19 -19.22
CA LEU A 86 -30.12 -32.29 -20.10
C LEU A 86 -30.66 -33.02 -21.33
N ASP A 87 -29.95 -34.03 -21.84
CA ASP A 87 -30.45 -34.90 -22.91
C ASP A 87 -31.63 -35.73 -22.44
N GLN A 88 -31.51 -36.38 -21.29
CA GLN A 88 -32.59 -37.18 -20.68
C GLN A 88 -33.86 -36.35 -20.46
N LEU A 89 -33.70 -35.12 -19.98
CA LEU A 89 -34.81 -34.18 -19.77
C LEU A 89 -35.44 -33.68 -21.07
N LEU A 90 -34.66 -33.55 -22.16
CA LEU A 90 -35.18 -33.17 -23.48
C LEU A 90 -35.89 -34.32 -24.20
N THR A 91 -35.54 -35.57 -23.89
CA THR A 91 -36.15 -36.77 -24.48
C THR A 91 -37.34 -37.29 -23.68
N ASN A 92 -37.32 -37.21 -22.34
CA ASN A 92 -38.33 -37.75 -21.44
C ASN A 92 -38.85 -36.67 -20.48
N ASN A 93 -40.09 -36.25 -20.67
CA ASN A 93 -40.72 -35.21 -19.85
C ASN A 93 -40.94 -35.62 -18.38
N GLU A 94 -40.85 -36.91 -18.04
CA GLU A 94 -41.01 -37.42 -16.67
C GLU A 94 -39.78 -37.19 -15.78
N PHE A 95 -38.64 -36.77 -16.36
CA PHE A 95 -37.36 -36.60 -15.64
C PHE A 95 -37.22 -35.24 -14.91
N TRP A 96 -38.27 -34.41 -14.93
CA TRP A 96 -38.26 -33.08 -14.33
C TRP A 96 -37.98 -33.10 -12.82
N ASP A 97 -38.58 -34.04 -12.08
CA ASP A 97 -38.51 -34.07 -10.62
C ASP A 97 -37.11 -34.43 -10.12
N GLU A 98 -36.44 -35.37 -10.78
CA GLU A 98 -35.05 -35.73 -10.49
C GLU A 98 -34.10 -34.57 -10.82
N PHE A 99 -34.34 -33.88 -11.94
CA PHE A 99 -33.55 -32.72 -12.33
C PHE A 99 -33.69 -31.54 -11.35
N LEU A 100 -34.90 -31.30 -10.83
CA LEU A 100 -35.13 -30.27 -9.81
C LEU A 100 -34.41 -30.58 -8.50
N ASN A 101 -34.44 -31.83 -8.04
CA ASN A 101 -33.72 -32.27 -6.84
C ASN A 101 -32.21 -32.02 -6.96
N ILE A 102 -31.63 -32.24 -8.15
CA ILE A 102 -30.21 -31.97 -8.42
C ILE A 102 -29.90 -30.47 -8.33
N ILE A 103 -30.76 -29.63 -8.90
CA ILE A 103 -30.59 -28.16 -8.84
C ILE A 103 -30.69 -27.67 -7.40
N GLU A 104 -31.67 -28.15 -6.63
CA GLU A 104 -31.84 -27.80 -5.22
C GLU A 104 -30.66 -28.24 -4.37
N HIS A 105 -30.17 -29.47 -4.57
CA HIS A 105 -28.98 -29.96 -3.90
C HIS A 105 -27.77 -29.05 -4.16
N ARG A 106 -27.57 -28.64 -5.42
CA ARG A 106 -26.48 -27.73 -5.80
C ARG A 106 -26.63 -26.32 -5.22
N ARG A 107 -27.86 -25.78 -5.15
CA ARG A 107 -28.14 -24.50 -4.49
C ARG A 107 -27.77 -24.56 -3.00
N ASN A 108 -28.16 -25.63 -2.31
CA ASN A 108 -27.82 -25.87 -0.92
C ASN A 108 -26.30 -25.98 -0.69
N ASP A 109 -25.58 -26.66 -1.57
CA ASP A 109 -24.12 -26.75 -1.49
C ASP A 109 -23.41 -25.41 -1.61
N ILE A 110 -23.84 -24.58 -2.57
CA ILE A 110 -23.31 -23.21 -2.77
C ILE A 110 -23.60 -22.37 -1.53
N PHE A 111 -24.82 -22.41 -1.01
CA PHE A 111 -25.22 -21.70 0.20
C PHE A 111 -24.37 -22.14 1.41
N ASN A 112 -24.21 -23.45 1.61
CA ASN A 112 -23.40 -24.01 2.69
C ASN A 112 -21.91 -23.63 2.57
N ALA A 113 -21.37 -23.55 1.34
CA ALA A 113 -20.01 -23.07 1.11
C ALA A 113 -19.84 -21.59 1.47
N GLN A 114 -20.83 -20.75 1.13
CA GLN A 114 -20.83 -19.32 1.51
C GLN A 114 -20.96 -19.14 3.03
N MET A 115 -21.82 -19.91 3.68
CA MET A 115 -21.96 -19.92 5.15
C MET A 115 -20.65 -20.30 5.84
N ARG A 116 -19.97 -21.35 5.35
CA ARG A 116 -18.63 -21.75 5.84
C ARG A 116 -17.58 -20.66 5.63
N ARG A 117 -17.63 -19.94 4.50
CA ARG A 117 -16.73 -18.81 4.24
C ARG A 117 -17.01 -17.63 5.17
N GLY A 118 -18.28 -17.31 5.41
CA GLY A 118 -18.71 -16.26 6.32
C GLY A 118 -18.26 -16.54 7.76
N SER A 119 -18.47 -17.78 8.23
CA SER A 119 -18.04 -18.20 9.57
C SER A 119 -16.52 -18.23 9.73
N TYR A 120 -15.78 -18.60 8.69
CA TYR A 120 -14.31 -18.48 8.68
C TYR A 120 -13.86 -17.02 8.76
N LEU A 121 -14.49 -16.11 8.01
CA LEU A 121 -14.11 -14.70 8.00
C LEU A 121 -14.38 -14.02 9.35
N SER A 122 -15.48 -14.38 10.02
CA SER A 122 -15.78 -13.86 11.36
C SER A 122 -14.85 -14.41 12.44
N ARG A 123 -14.43 -15.68 12.33
CA ARG A 123 -13.52 -16.35 13.29
C ARG A 123 -12.07 -16.44 12.81
N LYS A 124 -11.67 -15.58 11.87
CA LYS A 124 -10.38 -15.70 11.18
C LYS A 124 -9.19 -15.67 12.14
N ASP A 125 -9.27 -14.84 13.16
CA ASP A 125 -8.19 -14.69 14.13
C ASP A 125 -8.10 -15.89 15.09
N GLU A 126 -9.24 -16.46 15.51
CA GLU A 126 -9.29 -17.72 16.29
C GLU A 126 -8.72 -18.91 15.51
N VAL A 127 -9.02 -18.99 14.21
CA VAL A 127 -8.49 -20.06 13.34
C VAL A 127 -6.98 -19.88 13.15
N ALA A 128 -6.50 -18.67 12.94
CA ALA A 128 -5.06 -18.38 12.83
C ALA A 128 -4.30 -18.69 14.12
N ASP A 129 -4.90 -18.43 15.29
CA ASP A 129 -4.33 -18.80 16.58
C ASP A 129 -4.29 -20.32 16.76
N LYS A 130 -5.38 -21.04 16.44
CA LYS A 130 -5.41 -22.51 16.46
C LYS A 130 -4.38 -23.13 15.51
N GLU A 131 -4.25 -22.60 14.29
CA GLU A 131 -3.20 -23.01 13.34
C GLU A 131 -1.79 -22.76 13.90
N ALA A 132 -1.56 -21.64 14.58
CA ALA A 132 -0.29 -21.34 15.23
C ALA A 132 0.04 -22.31 16.38
N HIS A 133 -0.96 -22.92 17.02
CA HIS A 133 -0.77 -23.96 18.03
C HIS A 133 -0.46 -25.33 17.43
N LEU A 134 -0.99 -25.63 16.25
CA LEU A 134 -0.78 -26.90 15.53
C LEU A 134 0.58 -26.95 14.82
N VAL A 135 1.09 -25.82 14.34
CA VAL A 135 2.37 -25.72 13.61
C VAL A 135 3.53 -25.52 14.58
N ARG A 136 4.67 -26.19 14.37
CA ARG A 136 5.90 -26.05 15.18
C ARG A 136 7.02 -25.36 14.39
N GLY A 137 8.05 -24.87 15.10
CA GLY A 137 9.28 -24.36 14.49
C GLY A 137 9.17 -22.98 13.80
N ARG A 138 9.82 -22.84 12.63
CA ARG A 138 10.00 -21.56 11.92
C ARG A 138 8.69 -20.94 11.46
N ASP A 139 7.72 -21.77 11.08
CA ASP A 139 6.42 -21.30 10.57
C ASP A 139 5.51 -20.79 11.69
N LYS A 140 5.56 -21.39 12.89
CA LYS A 140 4.93 -20.82 14.11
C LYS A 140 5.44 -19.41 14.41
N ARG A 141 6.75 -19.19 14.29
CA ARG A 141 7.37 -17.87 14.48
C ARG A 141 6.87 -16.85 13.45
N ARG A 142 6.72 -17.25 12.17
CA ARG A 142 6.20 -16.38 11.11
C ARG A 142 4.73 -16.03 11.31
N ILE A 143 3.88 -16.99 11.66
CA ILE A 143 2.45 -16.78 11.91
C ILE A 143 2.26 -15.85 13.11
N SER A 144 2.92 -16.15 14.24
CA SER A 144 2.87 -15.30 15.44
C SER A 144 3.45 -13.90 15.24
N GLN A 145 4.45 -13.71 14.38
CA GLN A 145 4.94 -12.39 13.99
C GLN A 145 3.92 -11.61 13.16
N ARG A 146 3.23 -12.26 12.21
CA ARG A 146 2.16 -11.62 11.42
C ARG A 146 1.00 -11.18 12.31
N ILE A 147 0.59 -12.03 13.26
CA ILE A 147 -0.45 -11.71 14.26
C ILE A 147 -0.03 -10.50 15.09
N ARG A 148 1.17 -10.51 15.68
CA ARG A 148 1.71 -9.38 16.46
C ARG A 148 1.82 -8.09 15.65
N ALA A 149 2.32 -8.16 14.41
CA ALA A 149 2.45 -6.99 13.55
C ALA A 149 1.09 -6.39 13.17
N ARG A 150 0.06 -7.22 12.99
CA ARG A 150 -1.31 -6.78 12.70
C ARG A 150 -1.96 -6.11 13.92
N ILE A 151 -1.86 -6.72 15.10
CA ILE A 151 -2.32 -6.15 16.37
C ILE A 151 -1.64 -4.79 16.62
N ASN A 152 -0.33 -4.71 16.45
CA ASN A 152 0.43 -3.46 16.62
C ASN A 152 0.05 -2.37 15.61
N ARG A 153 -0.47 -2.73 14.42
CA ARG A 153 -0.99 -1.76 13.44
C ARG A 153 -2.40 -1.30 13.79
N ALA A 154 -3.26 -2.22 14.24
CA ALA A 154 -4.62 -1.89 14.70
C ALA A 154 -4.57 -0.95 15.91
N ASN A 155 -3.73 -1.25 16.90
CA ASN A 155 -3.54 -0.42 18.09
C ASN A 155 -2.91 0.96 17.80
N ARG A 156 -2.30 1.15 16.63
CA ARG A 156 -1.78 2.46 16.17
C ARG A 156 -2.81 3.29 15.41
N ALA A 157 -3.91 2.69 14.94
CA ALA A 157 -4.94 3.38 14.17
C ALA A 157 -6.00 4.03 15.07
N ASP A 158 -6.25 3.48 16.27
CA ASP A 158 -7.12 4.07 17.29
C ASP A 158 -6.32 4.85 18.34
N THR A 159 -5.73 5.96 17.94
CA THR A 159 -5.04 6.92 18.85
C THR A 159 -6.01 7.85 19.59
N SER A 160 -7.09 7.29 20.12
CA SER A 160 -7.80 7.87 21.25
C SER A 160 -8.00 6.77 22.28
N VAL A 161 -6.98 6.52 23.08
CA VAL A 161 -7.13 5.65 24.25
C VAL A 161 -8.11 6.34 25.19
N LYS A 162 -9.39 6.00 25.06
CA LYS A 162 -10.39 6.33 26.06
C LYS A 162 -10.10 5.37 27.21
N PHE A 163 -9.70 5.94 28.34
CA PHE A 163 -9.53 5.16 29.56
C PHE A 163 -10.92 5.00 30.18
N ASP A 164 -11.57 3.88 29.92
CA ASP A 164 -12.92 3.61 30.42
C ASP A 164 -12.93 3.35 31.95
N SER A 165 -11.78 2.98 32.53
CA SER A 165 -11.59 2.77 33.97
C SER A 165 -10.29 3.37 34.51
N GLN A 166 -10.32 3.80 35.77
CA GLN A 166 -9.14 4.25 36.52
C GLN A 166 -8.07 3.16 36.65
N LYS A 167 -8.48 1.87 36.69
CA LYS A 167 -7.56 0.73 36.73
C LYS A 167 -6.78 0.62 35.42
N ASP A 168 -7.44 0.82 34.27
CA ASP A 168 -6.80 0.75 32.96
C ASP A 168 -5.82 1.90 32.76
N ARG A 169 -6.16 3.09 33.26
CA ARG A 169 -5.25 4.24 33.30
C ARG A 169 -4.00 3.94 34.12
N ASN A 170 -4.15 3.34 35.29
CA ASN A 170 -3.01 2.97 36.14
C ASN A 170 -2.15 1.88 35.52
N ASN A 171 -2.76 0.86 34.91
CA ASN A 171 -2.04 -0.20 34.20
C ASN A 171 -1.28 0.35 32.99
N PHE A 172 -1.89 1.28 32.25
CA PHE A 172 -1.24 1.99 31.17
C PHE A 172 -0.04 2.80 31.66
N LEU A 173 -0.21 3.61 32.71
CA LEU A 173 0.88 4.39 33.32
C LEU A 173 2.05 3.49 33.76
N LYS A 174 1.76 2.35 34.40
CA LYS A 174 2.80 1.39 34.80
C LYS A 174 3.60 0.87 33.60
N LYS A 175 2.91 0.49 32.51
CA LYS A 175 3.58 0.03 31.28
C LYS A 175 4.44 1.12 30.66
N GLU A 176 3.91 2.33 30.54
CA GLU A 176 4.65 3.47 29.99
C GLU A 176 5.87 3.83 30.84
N LEU A 177 5.76 3.81 32.17
CA LEU A 177 6.89 4.04 33.07
C LEU A 177 7.99 2.98 32.91
N ILE A 178 7.64 1.71 32.71
CA ILE A 178 8.61 0.65 32.41
C ILE A 178 9.35 0.96 31.10
N THR A 179 8.61 1.30 30.03
CA THR A 179 9.24 1.64 28.74
C THR A 179 10.08 2.92 28.82
N SER A 180 9.64 3.91 29.61
CA SER A 180 10.38 5.14 29.88
C SER A 180 11.71 4.85 30.55
N GLN A 181 11.74 3.97 31.56
CA GLN A 181 12.96 3.52 32.21
C GLN A 181 13.93 2.80 31.25
N GLU A 182 13.42 2.02 30.29
CA GLU A 182 14.26 1.40 29.27
C GLU A 182 14.91 2.45 28.37
N TYR A 183 14.14 3.41 27.86
CA TYR A 183 14.68 4.49 27.03
C TYR A 183 15.65 5.39 27.79
N SER A 184 15.36 5.69 29.06
CA SER A 184 16.22 6.50 29.91
C SER A 184 17.58 5.82 30.13
N ARG A 185 17.60 4.50 30.31
CA ARG A 185 18.83 3.72 30.44
C ARG A 185 19.67 3.76 29.17
N ASP A 186 19.05 3.55 28.02
CA ASP A 186 19.76 3.54 26.73
C ASP A 186 20.38 4.90 26.41
N THR A 187 19.66 5.98 26.71
CA THR A 187 20.14 7.36 26.49
C THR A 187 21.27 7.72 27.45
N LEU A 188 21.11 7.44 28.75
CA LEU A 188 22.16 7.65 29.75
C LEU A 188 23.43 6.87 29.42
N ARG A 189 23.29 5.60 29.02
CA ARG A 189 24.42 4.76 28.64
C ARG A 189 25.23 5.37 27.50
N ARG A 190 24.56 5.81 26.43
CA ARG A 190 25.24 6.44 25.28
C ARG A 190 25.93 7.74 25.68
N TYR A 191 25.31 8.54 26.53
CA TYR A 191 25.92 9.78 27.01
C TYR A 191 27.15 9.52 27.89
N LEU A 192 27.07 8.54 28.80
CA LEU A 192 28.22 8.16 29.62
C LEU A 192 29.37 7.61 28.78
N SER A 193 29.08 6.81 27.73
CA SER A 193 30.12 6.36 26.79
C SER A 193 30.84 7.55 26.14
N HIS A 194 30.07 8.56 25.72
CA HIS A 194 30.62 9.79 25.13
C HIS A 194 31.45 10.62 26.13
N LEU A 195 31.02 10.72 27.39
CA LEU A 195 31.80 11.40 28.43
C LEU A 195 33.10 10.65 28.76
N GLN A 196 33.09 9.33 28.70
CA GLN A 196 34.29 8.49 28.87
C GLN A 196 35.24 8.63 27.69
N GLU A 197 34.75 8.63 26.45
CA GLU A 197 35.56 8.89 25.24
C GLU A 197 36.26 10.25 25.32
N LYS A 198 35.59 11.25 25.89
CA LYS A 198 36.16 12.59 26.15
C LYS A 198 37.03 12.67 27.40
N GLN A 199 37.23 11.58 28.13
CA GLN A 199 37.98 11.51 29.39
C GLN A 199 37.45 12.46 30.50
N ILE A 200 36.19 12.88 30.43
CA ILE A 200 35.55 13.73 31.45
C ILE A 200 35.19 12.90 32.68
N ILE A 201 34.80 11.64 32.45
CA ILE A 201 34.47 10.68 33.50
C ILE A 201 35.38 9.46 33.32
N PRO A 202 35.98 8.93 34.39
CA PRO A 202 36.79 7.72 34.32
C PRO A 202 35.95 6.50 33.90
N ILE A 203 36.61 5.55 33.25
CA ILE A 203 36.02 4.26 32.91
C ILE A 203 35.68 3.53 34.22
N PRO A 204 34.51 2.90 34.34
CA PRO A 204 34.08 2.21 35.56
C PRO A 204 35.12 1.25 36.14
N SER A 205 35.83 0.51 35.29
CA SER A 205 36.87 -0.44 35.70
C SER A 205 38.14 0.20 36.26
N LEU A 206 38.34 1.51 36.06
CA LEU A 206 39.50 2.26 36.57
C LEU A 206 39.21 2.94 37.91
N LEU A 207 38.03 2.74 38.49
CA LEU A 207 37.65 3.38 39.74
C LEU A 207 38.20 2.58 40.93
N PRO A 208 38.79 3.25 41.94
CA PRO A 208 39.49 2.57 43.04
C PRO A 208 38.55 1.74 43.95
N TYR A 209 37.25 1.98 43.87
CA TYR A 209 36.22 1.29 44.66
C TYR A 209 35.43 0.25 43.86
N THR A 210 35.67 0.12 42.54
CA THR A 210 35.17 -1.02 41.78
C THR A 210 36.12 -2.20 41.98
N ARG A 211 35.58 -3.35 42.41
CA ARG A 211 36.40 -4.52 42.74
C ARG A 211 37.20 -4.99 41.51
N GLU A 212 38.52 -5.03 41.61
CA GLU A 212 39.42 -5.67 40.63
C GLU A 212 39.50 -7.20 40.81
N SER A 213 38.77 -7.80 41.75
CA SER A 213 39.01 -9.18 42.17
C SER A 213 38.55 -10.20 41.12
N LEU A 214 39.51 -10.71 40.35
CA LEU A 214 39.47 -12.05 39.76
C LEU A 214 39.46 -13.07 40.90
N ASP A 215 38.27 -13.51 41.32
CA ASP A 215 38.13 -14.76 42.08
C ASP A 215 38.54 -15.89 41.12
N THR A 216 39.78 -16.38 41.22
CA THR A 216 40.31 -17.44 40.34
C THR A 216 39.60 -18.78 40.51
N ASP A 217 38.83 -18.96 41.60
CA ASP A 217 38.25 -20.24 41.97
C ASP A 217 36.78 -20.44 41.53
N LYS A 218 36.15 -19.41 40.95
CA LYS A 218 34.79 -19.52 40.41
C LYS A 218 34.74 -18.87 39.03
N GLN A 219 34.43 -19.66 38.01
CA GLN A 219 34.17 -19.22 36.63
C GLN A 219 32.88 -18.38 36.51
N SER A 220 32.68 -17.37 37.35
CA SER A 220 31.63 -16.37 37.16
C SER A 220 32.23 -15.14 36.50
N TYR A 221 32.11 -15.07 35.16
CA TYR A 221 32.29 -13.86 34.34
C TYR A 221 31.36 -12.68 34.74
N LEU A 222 30.64 -12.79 35.86
CA LEU A 222 29.68 -11.83 36.38
C LEU A 222 30.31 -10.71 37.22
N HIS A 223 31.59 -10.82 37.58
CA HIS A 223 32.29 -9.89 38.47
C HIS A 223 33.11 -8.81 37.75
N ILE A 224 33.37 -8.95 36.45
CA ILE A 224 34.13 -7.97 35.68
C ILE A 224 33.17 -6.85 35.23
N ILE A 225 33.39 -5.64 35.75
CA ILE A 225 32.63 -4.44 35.38
C ILE A 225 33.20 -3.89 34.06
N ASP A 226 32.82 -4.52 32.95
CA ASP A 226 33.23 -4.03 31.62
C ASP A 226 32.34 -2.86 31.15
N GLY A 227 32.96 -1.69 31.06
CA GLY A 227 32.44 -0.51 30.37
C GLY A 227 31.09 -0.02 30.89
N VAL A 228 30.17 0.30 29.97
CA VAL A 228 28.94 1.06 30.26
C VAL A 228 27.72 0.14 30.41
N SER A 229 27.94 -1.06 30.95
CA SER A 229 26.87 -2.05 31.16
C SER A 229 25.89 -1.60 32.26
N ARG A 230 24.69 -2.20 32.30
CA ARG A 230 23.64 -1.82 33.26
C ARG A 230 24.09 -1.92 34.72
N ARG A 231 24.87 -2.95 35.06
CA ARG A 231 25.41 -3.16 36.41
C ARG A 231 26.53 -2.16 36.71
N ALA A 232 27.41 -1.94 35.72
CA ALA A 232 28.50 -0.99 35.82
C ALA A 232 28.04 0.42 36.19
N ILE A 233 27.02 0.96 35.50
CA ILE A 233 26.55 2.32 35.78
C ILE A 233 26.01 2.44 37.22
N SER A 234 25.33 1.41 37.74
CA SER A 234 24.72 1.45 39.07
C SER A 234 25.67 1.16 40.23
N GLU A 235 26.76 0.44 39.96
CA GLU A 235 27.75 0.03 40.97
C GLU A 235 28.98 0.96 40.98
N ALA A 236 29.34 1.53 39.83
CA ALA A 236 30.55 2.32 39.67
C ALA A 236 30.32 3.84 39.83
N TYR A 237 29.11 4.35 39.60
CA TYR A 237 28.83 5.78 39.75
C TYR A 237 27.86 6.05 40.88
N ASP A 238 28.11 7.11 41.63
CA ASP A 238 27.17 7.59 42.64
C ASP A 238 25.85 7.97 41.97
N LYS A 239 24.76 7.36 42.47
CA LYS A 239 23.40 7.60 41.99
C LYS A 239 22.98 9.06 42.19
N GLN A 240 23.43 9.70 43.27
CA GLN A 240 23.13 11.11 43.52
C GLN A 240 23.79 11.98 42.47
N TYR A 241 25.08 11.78 42.22
CA TYR A 241 25.82 12.48 41.17
C TYR A 241 25.20 12.29 39.77
N LEU A 242 24.81 11.06 39.43
CA LEU A 242 24.12 10.80 38.15
C LEU A 242 22.79 11.57 38.04
N GLN A 243 22.01 11.62 39.12
CA GLN A 243 20.69 12.26 39.12
C GLN A 243 20.74 13.79 39.18
N SER A 244 21.70 14.37 39.90
CA SER A 244 21.81 15.81 40.09
C SER A 244 22.65 16.50 39.03
N ILE A 245 23.67 15.83 38.47
CA ILE A 245 24.64 16.46 37.57
C ILE A 245 24.57 15.83 36.17
N ILE A 246 24.69 14.52 36.03
CA ILE A 246 24.79 13.92 34.68
C ILE A 246 23.48 13.99 33.90
N ILE A 247 22.35 13.62 34.53
CA ILE A 247 21.05 13.60 33.83
C ILE A 247 20.62 15.00 33.39
N PRO A 248 20.65 16.06 34.23
CA PRO A 248 20.29 17.41 33.78
C PRO A 248 21.23 17.93 32.68
N SER A 249 22.54 17.67 32.80
CA SER A 249 23.53 18.03 31.78
C SER A 249 23.24 17.33 30.44
N MET A 250 22.89 16.04 30.48
CA MET A 250 22.49 15.28 29.30
C MET A 250 21.22 15.86 28.65
N GLU A 251 20.18 16.14 29.43
CA GLU A 251 18.95 16.73 28.93
C GLU A 251 19.20 18.09 28.27
N TYR A 252 20.04 18.92 28.89
CA TYR A 252 20.44 20.21 28.34
C TYR A 252 21.15 20.03 27.01
N ASP A 253 22.20 19.20 26.95
CA ASP A 253 23.02 19.04 25.74
C ASP A 253 22.19 18.48 24.57
N ILE A 254 21.32 17.48 24.82
CA ILE A 254 20.41 16.97 23.80
C ILE A 254 19.47 18.08 23.30
N ASN A 255 18.86 18.83 24.21
CA ASN A 255 17.93 19.88 23.84
C ASN A 255 18.61 21.03 23.12
N HIS A 256 19.79 21.43 23.56
CA HIS A 256 20.58 22.49 22.96
C HIS A 256 20.97 22.12 21.53
N VAL A 257 21.65 20.98 21.34
CA VAL A 257 22.19 20.59 20.02
C VAL A 257 21.09 20.13 19.06
N HIS A 258 20.16 19.27 19.51
CA HIS A 258 19.21 18.63 18.60
C HIS A 258 17.91 19.40 18.41
N ASN A 259 17.52 20.27 19.34
CA ASN A 259 16.24 20.96 19.28
C ASN A 259 16.42 22.48 19.13
N PHE A 260 17.11 23.13 20.06
CA PHE A 260 17.30 24.57 20.09
C PHE A 260 18.13 25.09 18.91
N ASN A 261 19.36 24.59 18.73
CA ASN A 261 20.25 25.00 17.63
C ASN A 261 19.63 24.74 16.25
N LYS A 262 18.85 23.65 16.11
CA LYS A 262 18.11 23.40 14.86
C LYS A 262 17.07 24.46 14.57
N ILE A 263 16.41 25.01 15.60
CA ILE A 263 15.44 26.09 15.43
C ILE A 263 16.16 27.39 15.13
N GLU A 264 17.21 27.69 15.89
CA GLU A 264 18.04 28.89 15.72
C GLU A 264 18.63 28.98 14.31
N THR A 265 19.32 27.94 13.84
CA THR A 265 19.88 27.88 12.47
C THR A 265 18.79 28.02 11.39
N ASN A 266 17.62 27.41 11.59
CA ASN A 266 16.52 27.55 10.65
C ASN A 266 15.94 28.97 10.61
N LEU A 267 15.95 29.70 11.74
CA LEU A 267 15.42 31.05 11.82
C LEU A 267 16.41 32.10 11.34
N ASN A 268 17.67 32.01 11.79
CA ASN A 268 18.70 33.02 11.56
C ASN A 268 19.41 32.84 10.21
N GLU A 269 19.78 31.61 9.83
CA GLU A 269 20.59 31.36 8.63
C GLU A 269 19.72 31.07 7.39
N LYS A 270 18.66 30.27 7.54
CA LYS A 270 17.87 29.78 6.39
C LYS A 270 16.69 30.66 6.04
N GLY A 271 16.11 31.34 7.02
CA GLY A 271 14.92 32.17 6.83
C GLY A 271 13.65 31.36 6.45
N PRO A 272 12.62 32.04 5.90
CA PRO A 272 11.39 31.37 5.48
C PRO A 272 11.67 30.42 4.30
N TYR A 273 11.02 29.25 4.30
CA TYR A 273 11.14 28.31 3.18
C TYR A 273 10.64 28.94 1.88
N ILE A 274 11.53 29.00 0.88
CA ILE A 274 11.21 29.51 -0.45
C ILE A 274 10.63 28.38 -1.30
N VAL A 275 9.38 28.54 -1.72
CA VAL A 275 8.66 27.58 -2.57
C VAL A 275 9.20 27.68 -4.00
N LYS A 276 10.11 26.77 -4.36
CA LYS A 276 10.72 26.72 -5.69
C LYS A 276 9.90 25.82 -6.63
N GLY A 277 9.73 26.29 -7.87
CA GLY A 277 9.32 25.44 -8.97
C GLY A 277 10.49 24.58 -9.45
N SER A 278 10.21 23.36 -9.86
CA SER A 278 11.19 22.48 -10.51
C SER A 278 10.51 21.66 -11.59
N LEU A 279 11.26 21.22 -12.60
CA LEU A 279 10.75 20.36 -13.65
C LEU A 279 10.95 18.88 -13.27
N CYS A 280 9.92 18.07 -13.52
CA CYS A 280 9.95 16.62 -13.41
C CYS A 280 10.30 16.03 -14.78
N HIS A 281 11.42 15.33 -14.89
CA HIS A 281 11.86 14.66 -16.12
C HIS A 281 11.63 13.14 -16.07
N ALA A 282 10.68 12.67 -15.25
CA ALA A 282 10.41 11.25 -15.08
C ALA A 282 9.55 10.64 -16.21
N GLY A 283 8.87 11.48 -17.00
CA GLY A 283 8.13 11.07 -18.20
C GLY A 283 8.81 11.59 -19.47
N THR A 284 8.20 11.34 -20.62
CA THR A 284 8.69 11.83 -21.91
C THR A 284 8.55 13.34 -22.05
N ILE A 285 7.56 13.93 -21.37
CA ILE A 285 7.36 15.38 -21.31
C ILE A 285 7.74 15.89 -19.92
N SER A 286 8.48 17.00 -19.87
CA SER A 286 8.85 17.65 -18.62
C SER A 286 7.63 18.33 -17.99
N VAL A 287 7.28 17.95 -16.75
CA VAL A 287 6.12 18.50 -16.04
C VAL A 287 6.56 19.38 -14.86
N PRO A 288 6.10 20.63 -14.74
CA PRO A 288 6.45 21.49 -13.62
C PRO A 288 5.80 21.02 -12.32
N LEU A 289 6.57 21.09 -11.24
CA LEU A 289 6.17 20.68 -9.90
C LEU A 289 6.66 21.70 -8.86
N LEU A 290 5.86 21.93 -7.83
CA LEU A 290 6.25 22.78 -6.69
C LEU A 290 6.94 21.93 -5.62
N LYS A 291 8.13 22.35 -5.20
CA LYS A 291 8.83 21.77 -4.05
C LYS A 291 8.26 22.42 -2.78
N SER A 292 7.63 21.60 -1.95
CA SER A 292 7.10 22.01 -0.65
C SER A 292 7.58 21.08 0.46
N PRO A 293 7.81 21.58 1.70
CA PRO A 293 8.31 20.77 2.82
C PRO A 293 7.20 19.93 3.49
N PHE A 294 5.94 20.09 3.06
CA PHE A 294 4.80 19.37 3.64
C PHE A 294 4.83 17.86 3.30
N LYS A 295 4.34 17.04 4.24
CA LYS A 295 4.12 15.59 4.03
C LYS A 295 3.18 15.33 2.84
N ARG A 296 2.08 16.08 2.76
CA ARG A 296 1.17 16.06 1.61
C ARG A 296 1.64 17.09 0.58
N LYS A 297 2.21 16.59 -0.51
CA LYS A 297 2.83 17.42 -1.54
C LYS A 297 1.76 17.83 -2.55
N VAL A 298 1.47 19.13 -2.62
CA VAL A 298 0.41 19.70 -3.47
C VAL A 298 0.74 19.44 -4.94
N GLY A 299 -0.28 19.11 -5.75
CA GLY A 299 -0.15 18.94 -7.20
C GLY A 299 0.56 17.66 -7.68
N ARG A 300 1.27 16.92 -6.81
CA ARG A 300 2.04 15.74 -7.23
C ARG A 300 1.21 14.60 -7.81
N LYS A 301 -0.05 14.45 -7.37
CA LYS A 301 -0.96 13.46 -7.95
C LYS A 301 -1.21 13.74 -9.44
N LYS A 302 -1.53 15.00 -9.75
CA LYS A 302 -1.76 15.48 -11.12
C LYS A 302 -0.49 15.35 -11.98
N VAL A 303 0.67 15.70 -11.41
CA VAL A 303 1.97 15.49 -12.08
C VAL A 303 2.20 13.99 -12.37
N ALA A 304 1.91 13.10 -11.42
CA ALA A 304 2.06 11.67 -11.64
C ALA A 304 1.09 11.12 -12.70
N GLU A 305 -0.13 11.66 -12.77
CA GLU A 305 -1.08 11.36 -13.84
C GLU A 305 -0.56 11.82 -15.20
N TYR A 306 -0.01 13.02 -15.31
CA TYR A 306 0.62 13.51 -16.55
C TYR A 306 1.82 12.67 -16.97
N VAL A 307 2.70 12.31 -16.04
CA VAL A 307 3.83 11.41 -16.33
C VAL A 307 3.32 10.07 -16.85
N LYS A 308 2.33 9.46 -16.19
CA LYS A 308 1.73 8.20 -16.64
C LYS A 308 1.11 8.31 -18.03
N LYS A 309 0.35 9.38 -18.29
CA LYS A 309 -0.24 9.63 -19.62
C LYS A 309 0.84 9.82 -20.68
N SER A 310 1.88 10.62 -20.42
CA SER A 310 2.97 10.86 -21.37
C SER A 310 3.72 9.58 -21.74
N VAL A 311 4.01 8.73 -20.75
CA VAL A 311 4.68 7.44 -20.98
C VAL A 311 3.76 6.47 -21.71
N LEU A 312 2.45 6.47 -21.39
CA LEU A 312 1.49 5.62 -22.09
C LEU A 312 1.38 6.01 -23.57
N LEU A 313 1.20 7.31 -23.87
CA LEU A 313 1.11 7.82 -25.23
C LEU A 313 2.39 7.54 -26.03
N HIS A 314 3.58 7.64 -25.40
CA HIS A 314 4.83 7.19 -26.03
C HIS A 314 4.82 5.74 -26.37
N ARG A 315 4.34 4.98 -25.38
CA ARG A 315 4.10 3.55 -25.41
C ARG A 315 3.43 3.18 -26.73
N THR A 316 2.28 3.81 -26.92
CA THR A 316 1.35 3.54 -28.00
C THR A 316 1.84 4.01 -29.34
N GLU A 317 2.36 5.23 -29.44
CA GLU A 317 2.90 5.77 -30.70
C GLU A 317 4.07 4.92 -31.21
N LYS A 318 5.05 4.63 -30.33
CA LYS A 318 6.24 3.83 -30.68
C LYS A 318 5.87 2.42 -31.14
N VAL A 319 4.86 1.80 -30.51
CA VAL A 319 4.39 0.46 -30.90
C VAL A 319 3.52 0.50 -32.15
N TRP A 320 2.70 1.53 -32.32
CA TRP A 320 1.86 1.68 -33.50
C TRP A 320 2.70 1.85 -34.77
N GLU A 321 3.73 2.69 -34.72
CA GLU A 321 4.59 3.02 -35.86
C GLU A 321 5.70 2.00 -36.13
N SER A 322 5.85 0.98 -35.28
CA SER A 322 6.91 -0.01 -35.47
C SER A 322 6.66 -0.87 -36.70
N LYS A 323 7.70 -1.05 -37.52
CA LYS A 323 7.65 -1.90 -38.70
C LYS A 323 8.16 -3.30 -38.38
N ASP A 324 9.24 -3.41 -37.61
CA ASP A 324 9.85 -4.68 -37.24
C ASP A 324 9.85 -4.96 -35.73
N LYS A 325 9.88 -6.25 -35.37
CA LYS A 325 9.96 -6.70 -33.97
C LYS A 325 11.22 -6.20 -33.24
N ASN A 326 12.28 -5.94 -33.99
CA ASN A 326 13.59 -5.52 -33.47
C ASN A 326 13.72 -3.99 -33.33
N ASP A 327 12.78 -3.20 -33.86
CA ASP A 327 12.87 -1.74 -33.83
C ASP A 327 12.58 -1.15 -32.45
N ILE A 328 11.89 -1.89 -31.59
CA ILE A 328 11.40 -1.38 -30.31
C ILE A 328 12.27 -1.86 -29.15
N SER A 329 13.24 -1.04 -28.77
CA SER A 329 13.99 -1.21 -27.52
C SER A 329 13.11 -0.88 -26.29
N GLY A 330 13.10 -1.79 -25.30
CA GLY A 330 12.50 -1.56 -23.98
C GLY A 330 11.06 -2.04 -23.78
N GLU A 331 10.40 -2.56 -24.82
CA GLU A 331 9.05 -3.13 -24.72
C GLU A 331 9.07 -4.66 -24.65
N ILE A 332 8.07 -5.25 -23.97
CA ILE A 332 7.94 -6.69 -23.86
C ILE A 332 7.10 -7.18 -25.04
N SER A 333 7.75 -7.71 -26.07
CA SER A 333 7.10 -8.42 -27.18
C SER A 333 6.65 -9.81 -26.75
N LEU A 334 5.43 -10.17 -27.10
CA LEU A 334 4.88 -11.52 -26.96
C LEU A 334 5.18 -12.33 -28.24
N GLY A 335 5.13 -13.66 -28.13
CA GLY A 335 5.49 -14.57 -29.23
C GLY A 335 4.63 -14.42 -30.50
N ASP A 336 3.42 -13.90 -30.35
CA ASP A 336 2.46 -13.58 -31.41
C ASP A 336 2.77 -12.27 -32.16
N GLY A 337 3.83 -11.55 -31.78
CA GLY A 337 4.20 -10.25 -32.39
C GLY A 337 3.46 -9.05 -31.82
N SER A 338 2.77 -9.26 -30.71
CA SER A 338 2.04 -8.23 -29.99
C SER A 338 2.87 -7.66 -28.83
N TYR A 339 2.54 -6.44 -28.37
CA TYR A 339 3.28 -5.76 -27.32
C TYR A 339 2.43 -5.52 -26.08
N PHE A 340 3.01 -5.76 -24.91
CA PHE A 340 2.34 -5.55 -23.63
C PHE A 340 2.44 -4.09 -23.16
N ILE A 341 1.36 -3.33 -23.32
CA ILE A 341 1.26 -1.93 -22.88
C ILE A 341 0.28 -1.80 -21.70
N PRO A 342 0.76 -1.83 -20.44
CA PRO A 342 -0.09 -1.71 -19.27
C PRO A 342 -0.71 -0.31 -19.18
N GLY A 343 -2.04 -0.24 -19.13
CA GLY A 343 -2.79 1.01 -19.04
C GLY A 343 -3.59 1.35 -20.30
N LEU A 344 -3.37 0.64 -21.40
CA LEU A 344 -4.36 0.58 -22.47
C LEU A 344 -5.65 -0.03 -21.91
N LEU A 345 -6.77 0.67 -22.01
CA LEU A 345 -8.09 0.20 -21.55
C LEU A 345 -8.68 -0.82 -22.55
N GLY A 346 -7.90 -1.83 -22.92
CA GLY A 346 -8.39 -2.93 -23.75
C GLY A 346 -9.36 -3.85 -23.00
N PHE A 347 -9.98 -4.78 -23.72
CA PHE A 347 -10.95 -5.75 -23.17
C PHE A 347 -10.39 -6.66 -22.06
N ARG A 348 -9.06 -6.69 -21.85
CA ARG A 348 -8.39 -7.45 -20.80
C ARG A 348 -7.52 -6.54 -19.94
N LYS A 349 -7.36 -6.91 -18.66
CA LYS A 349 -6.47 -6.24 -17.70
C LYS A 349 -5.00 -6.23 -18.14
N ASN A 350 -4.62 -7.20 -18.99
CA ASN A 350 -3.38 -7.24 -19.71
C ASN A 350 -3.66 -6.86 -21.16
N ALA A 351 -3.91 -5.57 -21.40
CA ALA A 351 -4.12 -5.10 -22.75
C ALA A 351 -2.82 -5.24 -23.55
N VAL A 352 -2.99 -5.68 -24.78
CA VAL A 352 -1.91 -5.95 -25.71
C VAL A 352 -2.24 -5.20 -26.98
N MET A 353 -1.23 -4.61 -27.60
CA MET A 353 -1.34 -3.81 -28.80
C MET A 353 -0.50 -4.42 -29.90
N TYR A 354 -1.04 -4.52 -31.11
CA TYR A 354 -0.27 -4.88 -32.29
C TYR A 354 0.21 -3.62 -33.02
N PRO A 355 1.30 -3.70 -33.80
CA PRO A 355 1.73 -2.60 -34.67
C PRO A 355 0.71 -2.30 -35.78
N ARG A 356 0.80 -1.11 -36.39
CA ARG A 356 -0.04 -0.70 -37.53
C ARG A 356 0.05 -1.71 -38.68
N SER A 357 1.25 -2.22 -38.96
CA SER A 357 1.49 -3.20 -40.03
C SER A 357 0.65 -4.49 -39.89
N TYR A 358 0.36 -4.92 -38.66
CA TYR A 358 -0.51 -6.06 -38.42
C TYR A 358 -1.96 -5.78 -38.83
N TYR A 359 -2.47 -4.60 -38.48
CA TYR A 359 -3.83 -4.19 -38.83
C TYR A 359 -3.97 -3.84 -40.31
N GLU A 360 -2.93 -3.28 -40.93
CA GLU A 360 -2.84 -3.11 -42.38
C GLU A 360 -2.99 -4.45 -43.10
N ASN A 361 -2.24 -5.48 -42.69
CA ASN A 361 -2.35 -6.81 -43.30
C ASN A 361 -3.74 -7.43 -43.14
N LEU A 362 -4.42 -7.19 -42.02
CA LEU A 362 -5.81 -7.62 -41.83
C LEU A 362 -6.77 -6.86 -42.76
N ALA A 363 -6.62 -5.55 -42.86
CA ALA A 363 -7.41 -4.72 -43.79
C ALA A 363 -7.22 -5.17 -45.25
N TYR A 364 -5.97 -5.42 -45.67
CA TYR A 364 -5.69 -6.01 -46.98
C TYR A 364 -6.37 -7.37 -47.17
N GLY A 365 -6.35 -8.23 -46.16
CA GLY A 365 -7.02 -9.53 -46.20
C GLY A 365 -8.53 -9.44 -46.39
N GLU A 366 -9.20 -8.58 -45.64
CA GLU A 366 -10.66 -8.38 -45.76
C GLU A 366 -11.03 -7.69 -47.07
N ALA A 367 -10.30 -6.64 -47.47
CA ALA A 367 -10.52 -5.95 -48.74
C ALA A 367 -10.36 -6.89 -49.94
N THR A 368 -9.34 -7.76 -49.92
CA THR A 368 -9.15 -8.77 -50.98
C THR A 368 -10.22 -9.86 -50.94
N PHE A 369 -10.71 -10.26 -49.76
CA PHE A 369 -11.81 -11.20 -49.64
C PHE A 369 -13.12 -10.63 -50.22
N GLU A 370 -13.47 -9.40 -49.86
CA GLU A 370 -14.66 -8.73 -50.42
C GLU A 370 -14.54 -8.52 -51.92
N LEU A 371 -13.34 -8.22 -52.43
CA LEU A 371 -13.06 -8.15 -53.86
C LEU A 371 -13.36 -9.50 -54.53
N PHE A 372 -12.85 -10.61 -54.00
CA PHE A 372 -13.12 -11.94 -54.58
C PHE A 372 -14.58 -12.34 -54.50
N MET A 373 -15.28 -11.96 -53.42
CA MET A 373 -16.73 -12.19 -53.31
C MET A 373 -17.49 -11.42 -54.39
N LYS A 374 -17.18 -10.13 -54.60
CA LYS A 374 -17.77 -9.33 -55.69
C LYS A 374 -17.44 -9.90 -57.07
N MET A 375 -16.21 -10.37 -57.29
CA MET A 375 -15.83 -11.06 -58.54
C MET A 375 -16.70 -12.29 -58.80
N HIS A 376 -16.86 -13.16 -57.81
CA HIS A 376 -17.70 -14.35 -57.94
C HIS A 376 -19.20 -14.03 -58.13
N GLU A 377 -19.71 -12.96 -57.51
CA GLU A 377 -21.08 -12.50 -57.73
C GLU A 377 -21.31 -12.00 -59.15
N LEU A 378 -20.33 -11.30 -59.74
CA LEU A 378 -20.37 -10.83 -61.13
C LEU A 378 -20.24 -11.99 -62.11
N GLU A 379 -19.35 -12.94 -61.86
CA GLU A 379 -19.23 -14.19 -62.63
C GLU A 379 -20.56 -14.99 -62.62
N ALA A 380 -21.20 -15.12 -61.46
CA ALA A 380 -22.49 -15.81 -61.33
C ALA A 380 -23.63 -15.10 -62.10
N ARG A 381 -23.50 -13.80 -62.36
CA ARG A 381 -24.45 -12.98 -63.13
C ARG A 381 -24.07 -12.84 -64.61
N ASN A 382 -22.91 -13.36 -65.03
CA ASN A 382 -22.31 -13.12 -66.34
C ASN A 382 -22.16 -11.62 -66.69
N ASP A 383 -21.91 -10.77 -65.69
CA ASP A 383 -21.67 -9.34 -65.88
C ASP A 383 -20.17 -9.05 -65.94
N GLU A 384 -19.69 -8.43 -67.02
CA GLU A 384 -18.28 -8.06 -67.22
C GLU A 384 -17.95 -6.63 -66.75
N GLN A 385 -18.72 -6.08 -65.81
CA GLN A 385 -18.49 -4.71 -65.34
C GLN A 385 -17.16 -4.60 -64.58
N PRO A 386 -16.35 -3.55 -64.84
CA PRO A 386 -15.10 -3.34 -64.12
C PRO A 386 -15.37 -3.00 -62.65
N ILE A 387 -14.74 -3.73 -61.73
CA ILE A 387 -14.85 -3.47 -60.30
C ILE A 387 -14.05 -2.21 -59.95
N ASN A 388 -14.69 -1.26 -59.27
CA ASN A 388 -14.01 -0.09 -58.75
C ASN A 388 -13.23 -0.46 -57.48
N LEU A 389 -11.90 -0.29 -57.50
CA LEU A 389 -11.03 -0.62 -56.37
C LEU A 389 -11.12 0.40 -55.23
N ASP A 390 -11.58 1.61 -55.52
CA ASP A 390 -11.69 2.68 -54.52
C ASP A 390 -12.76 2.37 -53.47
N GLU A 391 -13.74 1.51 -53.78
CA GLU A 391 -14.79 1.07 -52.84
C GLU A 391 -14.24 0.29 -51.66
N PHE A 392 -13.03 -0.26 -51.76
CA PHE A 392 -12.42 -1.04 -50.68
C PHE A 392 -11.45 -0.20 -49.84
N SER A 393 -11.28 1.10 -50.17
CA SER A 393 -10.41 2.02 -49.43
C SER A 393 -10.90 2.29 -48.00
N ASP A 394 -12.20 2.12 -47.75
CA ASP A 394 -12.86 2.22 -46.44
C ASP A 394 -12.20 1.29 -45.39
N TRP A 395 -11.65 0.15 -45.81
CA TRP A 395 -10.92 -0.77 -44.93
C TRP A 395 -9.61 -0.19 -44.40
N PHE A 396 -9.10 0.91 -44.94
CA PHE A 396 -7.85 1.53 -44.48
C PHE A 396 -8.08 2.82 -43.68
N GLU A 397 -9.26 3.43 -43.76
CA GLU A 397 -9.57 4.71 -43.11
C GLU A 397 -9.32 4.68 -41.59
N PHE A 398 -9.68 3.58 -40.93
CA PHE A 398 -9.50 3.45 -39.48
C PHE A 398 -8.02 3.49 -39.04
N LEU A 399 -7.09 3.10 -39.92
CA LEU A 399 -5.65 3.10 -39.64
C LEU A 399 -5.10 4.53 -39.62
N ASP A 400 -5.63 5.38 -40.48
CA ASP A 400 -5.25 6.79 -40.55
C ASP A 400 -5.85 7.59 -39.40
N ILE A 401 -7.13 7.33 -39.07
CA ILE A 401 -7.79 7.90 -37.87
C ILE A 401 -6.99 7.56 -36.60
N THR A 402 -6.57 6.30 -36.46
CA THR A 402 -5.83 5.84 -35.27
C THR A 402 -4.40 6.38 -35.22
N SER A 403 -3.73 6.50 -36.36
CA SER A 403 -2.44 7.21 -36.47
C SER A 403 -2.55 8.68 -36.08
N GLU A 404 -3.56 9.38 -36.58
CA GLU A 404 -3.81 10.79 -36.25
C GLU A 404 -4.09 10.94 -34.75
N TRP A 405 -4.93 10.07 -34.18
CA TRP A 405 -5.22 10.06 -32.74
C TRP A 405 -3.95 9.84 -31.90
N ALA A 406 -3.09 8.91 -32.30
CA ALA A 406 -1.83 8.62 -31.60
C ALA A 406 -0.88 9.83 -31.59
N ALA A 407 -0.76 10.52 -32.73
CA ALA A 407 0.07 11.72 -32.88
C ALA A 407 -0.53 12.94 -32.16
N GLN A 408 -1.84 13.16 -32.23
CA GLN A 408 -2.53 14.29 -31.61
C GLN A 408 -2.53 14.21 -30.08
N GLY A 409 -2.73 13.02 -29.51
CA GLY A 409 -2.81 12.84 -28.05
C GLY A 409 -1.58 13.37 -27.32
N TYR A 410 -0.43 13.34 -27.99
CA TYR A 410 0.81 13.92 -27.50
C TYR A 410 0.85 15.44 -27.45
N GLN A 411 0.43 16.06 -28.55
CA GLN A 411 0.36 17.51 -28.66
C GLN A 411 -0.65 18.09 -27.66
N ASP A 412 -1.78 17.40 -27.48
CA ASP A 412 -2.82 17.83 -26.55
C ASP A 412 -2.35 17.74 -25.09
N LEU A 413 -1.64 16.68 -24.72
CA LEU A 413 -1.04 16.59 -23.38
C LEU A 413 -0.05 17.73 -23.14
N ARG A 414 0.76 18.08 -24.15
CA ARG A 414 1.71 19.20 -24.05
C ARG A 414 0.99 20.53 -23.87
N LYS A 415 -0.05 20.82 -24.67
CA LYS A 415 -0.90 22.01 -24.52
C LYS A 415 -1.54 22.07 -23.14
N GLU A 416 -2.04 20.94 -22.62
CA GLU A 416 -2.67 20.85 -21.29
C GLU A 416 -1.66 21.19 -20.18
N ILE A 417 -0.43 20.70 -20.29
CA ILE A 417 0.66 20.99 -19.34
C ILE A 417 1.04 22.47 -19.41
N GLU A 418 1.23 23.03 -20.61
CA GLU A 418 1.57 24.44 -20.80
C GLU A 418 0.48 25.38 -20.23
N TYR A 419 -0.79 25.08 -20.50
CA TYR A 419 -1.93 25.82 -19.96
C TYR A 419 -1.97 25.78 -18.43
N THR A 420 -1.81 24.58 -17.84
CA THR A 420 -1.78 24.39 -16.39
C THR A 420 -0.62 25.16 -15.74
N THR A 421 0.50 25.26 -16.45
CA THR A 421 1.69 25.99 -16.00
C THR A 421 1.46 27.50 -16.01
N ARG A 422 0.86 28.04 -17.08
CA ARG A 422 0.64 29.50 -17.21
C ARG A 422 -0.41 30.04 -16.25
N ASN A 423 -1.54 29.34 -16.09
CA ASN A 423 -2.70 29.94 -15.40
C ASN A 423 -2.76 29.61 -13.89
N GLY A 424 -2.25 28.45 -13.47
CA GLY A 424 -2.42 27.97 -12.08
C GLY A 424 -1.14 27.86 -11.25
N PHE A 425 0.01 27.66 -11.90
CA PHE A 425 1.25 27.33 -11.18
C PHE A 425 1.78 28.49 -10.34
N GLU A 426 1.79 29.70 -10.90
CA GLU A 426 2.32 30.87 -10.22
C GLU A 426 1.41 31.33 -9.07
N SER A 427 0.10 31.30 -9.30
CA SER A 427 -0.93 31.57 -8.30
C SER A 427 -0.81 30.62 -7.11
N THR A 428 -0.66 29.31 -7.36
CA THR A 428 -0.48 28.32 -6.30
C THR A 428 0.85 28.45 -5.58
N ARG A 429 1.94 28.81 -6.30
CA ARG A 429 3.24 29.16 -5.70
C ARG A 429 3.11 30.32 -4.73
N GLY A 430 2.44 31.41 -5.14
CA GLY A 430 2.23 32.61 -4.32
C GLY A 430 1.43 32.31 -3.04
N VAL A 431 0.35 31.52 -3.14
CA VAL A 431 -0.45 31.10 -1.96
C VAL A 431 0.40 30.28 -0.99
N LEU A 432 1.19 29.33 -1.49
CA LEU A 432 2.08 28.52 -0.66
C LEU A 432 3.18 29.37 -0.02
N GLN A 433 3.75 30.33 -0.74
CA GLN A 433 4.78 31.23 -0.20
C GLN A 433 4.22 32.11 0.91
N LYS A 434 3.02 32.70 0.73
CA LYS A 434 2.33 33.46 1.79
C LYS A 434 2.12 32.61 3.05
N LYS A 435 1.74 31.34 2.88
CA LYS A 435 1.61 30.38 3.98
C LYS A 435 2.95 30.10 4.68
N MET A 436 4.04 29.91 3.92
CA MET A 436 5.38 29.72 4.48
C MET A 436 5.86 30.93 5.28
N ASN A 437 5.68 32.13 4.73
CA ASN A 437 6.04 33.38 5.39
C ASN A 437 5.26 33.56 6.69
N LYS A 438 3.96 33.25 6.70
CA LYS A 438 3.13 33.30 7.91
C LYS A 438 3.62 32.31 8.97
N LEU A 439 3.91 31.07 8.59
CA LEU A 439 4.45 30.06 9.52
C LEU A 439 5.81 30.48 10.09
N TYR A 440 6.69 31.04 9.25
CA TYR A 440 7.98 31.55 9.67
C TYR A 440 7.84 32.69 10.69
N ARG A 441 6.96 33.68 10.44
CA ARG A 441 6.67 34.76 11.40
C ARG A 441 6.18 34.21 12.75
N PHE A 442 5.33 33.20 12.75
CA PHE A 442 4.90 32.55 13.98
C PHE A 442 6.03 31.83 14.71
N SER A 443 6.95 31.17 14.00
CA SER A 443 8.12 30.55 14.62
C SER A 443 9.09 31.60 15.17
N VAL A 444 9.31 32.72 14.48
CA VAL A 444 10.13 33.84 14.97
C VAL A 444 9.54 34.41 16.26
N ALA A 445 8.24 34.75 16.27
CA ALA A 445 7.61 35.33 17.46
C ALA A 445 7.66 34.39 18.67
N ARG A 446 7.52 33.08 18.43
CA ARG A 446 7.64 32.06 19.48
C ARG A 446 9.08 31.91 19.97
N PHE A 447 10.05 31.90 19.06
CA PHE A 447 11.46 31.79 19.41
C PHE A 447 11.96 33.04 20.13
N SER A 448 11.53 34.23 19.75
CA SER A 448 11.79 35.48 20.48
C SER A 448 11.31 35.39 21.91
N LYS A 449 10.04 35.00 22.14
CA LYS A 449 9.50 34.82 23.50
C LYS A 449 10.23 33.74 24.30
N LEU A 450 10.65 32.66 23.63
CA LEU A 450 11.49 31.65 24.28
C LEU A 450 12.82 32.28 24.69
N ASN A 451 13.50 32.98 23.78
CA ASN A 451 14.79 33.60 24.03
C ASN A 451 14.72 34.61 25.18
N ASP A 452 13.69 35.46 25.22
CA ASP A 452 13.44 36.41 26.31
C ASP A 452 13.25 35.71 27.67
N ASN A 453 12.59 34.55 27.67
CA ASN A 453 12.48 33.74 28.89
C ASN A 453 13.82 33.08 29.27
N LEU A 454 14.55 32.54 28.30
CA LEU A 454 15.83 31.89 28.56
C LEU A 454 16.88 32.88 29.09
N THR A 455 16.89 34.11 28.59
CA THR A 455 17.75 35.19 29.09
C THR A 455 17.29 35.67 30.47
N ARG A 456 15.99 35.90 30.66
CA ARG A 456 15.42 36.34 31.96
C ARG A 456 15.73 35.37 33.10
N TYR A 457 15.71 34.07 32.83
CA TYR A 457 15.97 33.03 33.84
C TYR A 457 17.38 32.44 33.78
N SER A 458 18.28 33.02 32.96
CA SER A 458 19.67 32.58 32.78
C SER A 458 19.79 31.04 32.70
N VAL A 459 19.14 30.45 31.70
CA VAL A 459 19.01 29.00 31.59
C VAL A 459 20.33 28.38 31.14
N HIS A 460 20.96 27.63 32.05
CA HIS A 460 22.19 26.86 31.85
C HIS A 460 21.96 25.35 32.07
N LYS A 461 23.03 24.55 31.98
CA LYS A 461 22.98 23.08 32.17
C LYS A 461 22.30 22.63 33.46
N HIS A 462 22.47 23.42 34.53
CA HIS A 462 21.93 23.16 35.87
C HIS A 462 20.91 24.21 36.32
N SER A 463 20.16 24.77 35.37
CA SER A 463 19.18 25.83 35.66
C SER A 463 18.05 25.38 36.59
N GLU A 464 17.81 24.08 36.75
CA GLU A 464 16.80 23.49 37.64
C GLU A 464 16.94 23.91 39.11
N ILE A 465 18.08 24.46 39.50
CA ILE A 465 18.35 24.95 40.86
C ILE A 465 17.78 26.35 41.08
N VAL A 466 17.80 27.21 40.05
CA VAL A 466 17.53 28.66 40.17
C VAL A 466 16.26 29.08 39.40
N SER A 467 15.82 28.26 38.46
CA SER A 467 14.65 28.53 37.62
C SER A 467 13.32 28.35 38.36
N PRO A 468 12.23 28.98 37.87
CA PRO A 468 10.91 28.83 38.46
C PRO A 468 10.45 27.37 38.49
N PRO A 469 9.63 26.97 39.47
CA PRO A 469 9.25 25.58 39.66
C PRO A 469 8.36 25.05 38.51
N VAL A 470 8.51 23.77 38.21
CA VAL A 470 7.65 23.03 37.28
C VAL A 470 6.29 22.76 37.92
N THR A 471 5.22 23.13 37.22
CA THR A 471 3.82 22.94 37.67
C THR A 471 3.08 21.83 36.91
N THR A 472 3.66 21.28 35.83
CA THR A 472 2.99 20.29 34.99
C THR A 472 3.10 18.88 35.55
N THR A 473 1.98 18.19 35.73
CA THR A 473 1.91 16.79 36.19
C THR A 473 1.81 15.79 35.03
N PHE A 474 2.09 14.50 35.27
CA PHE A 474 1.88 13.44 34.26
C PHE A 474 0.44 13.41 33.75
N LYS A 475 -0.54 13.58 34.65
CA LYS A 475 -1.98 13.62 34.30
C LYS A 475 -2.28 14.72 33.29
N HIS A 476 -1.70 15.90 33.48
CA HIS A 476 -1.87 17.02 32.58
C HIS A 476 -1.20 16.78 31.21
N ARG A 477 -0.04 16.12 31.17
CA ARG A 477 0.63 15.72 29.91
C ARG A 477 -0.18 14.67 29.14
N LEU A 478 -0.77 13.69 29.85
CA LEU A 478 -1.61 12.63 29.28
C LEU A 478 -2.86 13.19 28.61
N ASN A 479 -3.50 14.20 29.21
CA ASN A 479 -4.72 14.80 28.69
C ASN A 479 -4.46 15.71 27.47
N LYS A 480 -3.24 16.23 27.30
CA LYS A 480 -2.91 17.22 26.25
C LYS A 480 -2.31 16.64 24.97
N ARG A 481 -1.76 15.41 24.96
CA ARG A 481 -1.13 14.82 23.78
C ARG A 481 -1.91 13.64 23.23
N LYS A 482 -2.27 13.72 21.94
CA LYS A 482 -2.89 12.62 21.18
C LYS A 482 -1.89 11.75 20.42
N GLU A 483 -0.64 12.20 20.24
CA GLU A 483 0.23 11.61 19.19
C GLU A 483 1.55 11.02 19.68
N GLU A 484 2.10 11.40 20.84
CA GLU A 484 3.36 10.81 21.33
C GLU A 484 3.32 10.66 22.86
N LEU A 485 2.94 9.46 23.30
CA LEU A 485 2.94 9.01 24.69
C LEU A 485 4.38 8.69 25.09
N LEU A 486 5.06 9.69 25.65
CA LEU A 486 6.33 9.52 26.34
C LEU A 486 6.23 10.33 27.62
N LEU A 487 6.32 9.64 28.77
CA LEU A 487 6.32 10.25 30.09
C LEU A 487 7.77 10.29 30.62
N PRO A 488 8.21 11.39 31.26
CA PRO A 488 9.51 11.36 31.91
C PRO A 488 9.54 10.32 33.02
N THR A 489 10.73 9.88 33.40
CA THR A 489 10.91 8.78 34.36
C THR A 489 10.41 9.14 35.76
N GLN A 490 10.41 10.42 36.13
CA GLN A 490 9.95 10.94 37.43
C GLN A 490 9.16 12.24 37.25
N GLU A 491 8.17 12.49 38.12
CA GLU A 491 7.56 13.82 38.21
C GLU A 491 8.52 14.80 38.86
N ARG A 492 8.73 15.96 38.23
CA ARG A 492 9.63 17.01 38.72
C ARG A 492 8.89 18.20 39.35
N ILE A 493 7.69 17.96 39.90
CA ILE A 493 6.88 19.02 40.48
C ILE A 493 7.67 19.69 41.61
N GLY A 494 7.77 21.02 41.58
CA GLY A 494 8.52 21.79 42.58
C GLY A 494 10.04 21.90 42.33
N ARG A 495 10.62 21.16 41.37
CA ARG A 495 11.99 21.42 40.88
C ARG A 495 11.97 22.57 39.88
N GLY A 496 13.07 23.28 39.71
CA GLY A 496 13.17 24.32 38.69
C GLY A 496 13.06 23.75 37.26
N LYS A 497 12.63 24.60 36.33
CA LYS A 497 12.52 24.31 34.90
C LYS A 497 13.87 24.13 34.22
N THR A 498 13.96 23.07 33.44
CA THR A 498 15.06 22.81 32.50
C THR A 498 14.81 23.49 31.15
N LEU A 499 15.83 23.57 30.29
CA LEU A 499 15.67 24.01 28.88
C LEU A 499 14.55 23.23 28.17
N GLY A 500 14.42 21.93 28.45
CA GLY A 500 13.36 21.08 27.90
C GLY A 500 11.96 21.55 28.31
N ASP A 501 11.78 22.05 29.53
CA ASP A 501 10.49 22.55 30.02
C ASP A 501 10.13 23.88 29.34
N PHE A 502 11.09 24.79 29.18
CA PHE A 502 10.88 26.04 28.44
C PHE A 502 10.52 25.78 26.97
N LEU A 503 11.18 24.82 26.32
CA LEU A 503 10.83 24.38 24.97
C LEU A 503 9.43 23.77 24.91
N GLU A 504 9.04 22.97 25.92
CA GLU A 504 7.70 22.38 26.02
C GLU A 504 6.60 23.43 26.18
N GLU A 505 6.80 24.45 27.02
CA GLU A 505 5.85 25.55 27.23
C GLU A 505 5.56 26.31 25.94
N HIS A 506 6.60 26.52 25.13
CA HIS A 506 6.47 27.16 23.82
C HIS A 506 6.06 26.20 22.70
N LYS A 507 5.67 24.95 23.00
CA LYS A 507 5.24 23.93 22.03
C LYS A 507 6.31 23.64 20.96
N LEU A 508 7.58 23.68 21.34
CA LEU A 508 8.71 23.30 20.51
C LEU A 508 9.09 21.84 20.78
N ARG A 509 9.89 21.26 19.89
CA ARG A 509 10.46 19.94 20.13
C ARG A 509 11.38 20.01 21.33
N HIS A 510 11.28 19.02 22.20
CA HIS A 510 12.05 18.93 23.43
C HIS A 510 12.22 17.46 23.77
N TYR A 511 13.20 17.21 24.62
CA TYR A 511 13.54 15.93 25.19
C TYR A 511 13.53 16.06 26.71
N HIS A 512 12.96 15.06 27.37
CA HIS A 512 13.07 14.86 28.81
C HIS A 512 13.58 13.45 29.07
N TYR A 513 14.30 13.24 30.16
CA TYR A 513 14.79 11.93 30.56
C TYR A 513 13.61 10.97 30.74
N GLY A 514 13.68 9.83 30.04
CA GLY A 514 12.57 8.88 29.89
C GLY A 514 11.91 8.90 28.52
N TYR A 515 12.17 9.92 27.70
CA TYR A 515 11.68 9.95 26.32
C TYR A 515 12.51 9.06 25.42
N LYS A 516 11.87 8.51 24.39
CA LYS A 516 12.57 7.76 23.35
C LYS A 516 13.36 8.73 22.48
N PHE A 517 14.68 8.62 22.52
CA PHE A 517 15.58 9.33 21.63
C PHE A 517 16.07 8.41 20.51
N LEU A 518 15.60 8.65 19.29
CA LEU A 518 15.92 7.81 18.11
C LEU A 518 17.13 8.31 17.32
N ASP A 519 17.42 9.61 17.40
CA ASP A 519 18.50 10.21 16.63
C ASP A 519 19.87 9.68 17.10
N ARG A 520 20.86 9.67 16.20
CA ARG A 520 22.25 9.48 16.61
C ARG A 520 22.66 10.66 17.48
N PHE A 521 23.20 10.37 18.66
CA PHE A 521 23.72 11.38 19.56
C PHE A 521 24.81 12.19 18.86
N LYS A 522 24.61 13.49 18.73
CA LYS A 522 25.60 14.46 18.30
C LYS A 522 25.70 15.46 19.43
N PHE A 523 26.88 15.57 20.04
CA PHE A 523 27.18 16.51 21.11
C PHE A 523 28.06 17.62 20.59
#